data_AF-A0A1J6J1G0-F1
#
_entry.id   AF-A0A1J6J1G0-F1
#
_cell.length_a   1.000
_cell.length_b   1.000
_cell.length_c   1.000
_cell.angle_alpha   90.00
_cell.angle_beta   90.00
_cell.angle_gamma   90.00
#
_symmetry.space_group_name_H-M   'P 1'
#
loop_
_entity.id
_entity.type
_entity.pdbx_description
1 polymer ?
#
loop_
_entity_poly.entity_id
_entity_poly.type
_entity_poly.pdbx_seq_one_letter_code
_entity_poly.pdbx_strand_id
1 'polypeptide(L)'
;MAAPAAEGLAVTALRSVLHRVRQAAERSGRRADDVRVVAVSKTKPISLINQVYDAGHRCFGENYVQEIIQKAPELPEDIEWHYIGHLQSNKVKQLLSTSLFKYMCEFSFVIIQLP
;
A
#
# COMPACT_ATOMS: atom_id res chain seq x y z
N MET A 1 10.56 22.96 -1.57
CA MET A 1 9.49 22.97 -0.57
C MET A 1 8.18 23.24 -1.29
N ALA A 2 7.44 22.19 -1.67
CA ALA A 2 6.14 22.35 -2.31
C ALA A 2 5.07 22.57 -1.22
N ALA A 3 4.31 23.66 -1.36
CA ALA A 3 3.19 24.03 -0.51
C ALA A 3 2.15 22.90 -0.41
N PRO A 4 1.35 22.85 0.68
CA PRO A 4 0.28 21.86 0.84
C PRO A 4 -0.89 22.25 -0.08
N ALA A 5 -0.76 21.94 -1.36
CA ALA A 5 -1.87 21.99 -2.30
C ALA A 5 -2.88 20.93 -1.87
N ALA A 6 -4.06 21.38 -1.45
CA ALA A 6 -5.29 20.60 -1.21
C ALA A 6 -5.06 19.11 -0.98
N GLU A 7 -4.93 18.69 0.30
CA GLU A 7 -4.87 17.27 0.63
C GLU A 7 -6.05 16.53 0.01
N GLY A 8 -5.74 15.67 -0.98
CA GLY A 8 -6.73 14.82 -1.62
C GLY A 8 -7.41 13.94 -0.58
N LEU A 9 -8.68 13.59 -0.81
CA LEU A 9 -9.49 12.75 0.09
C LEU A 9 -8.75 11.47 0.53
N ALA A 10 -7.95 10.88 -0.35
CA ALA A 10 -7.14 9.70 -0.05
C ALA A 10 -6.04 9.96 0.99
N VAL A 11 -5.38 11.12 0.94
CA VAL A 11 -4.34 11.50 1.91
C VAL A 11 -4.96 11.77 3.28
N THR A 12 -6.10 12.47 3.31
CA THR A 12 -6.86 12.70 4.55
C THR A 12 -7.32 11.37 5.17
N ALA A 13 -7.84 10.45 4.36
CA ALA A 13 -8.24 9.12 4.81
C ALA A 13 -7.04 8.33 5.35
N LEU A 14 -5.91 8.33 4.64
CA LEU A 14 -4.67 7.68 5.08
C LEU A 14 -4.24 8.20 6.45
N ARG A 15 -4.16 9.51 6.64
CA ARG A 15 -3.74 10.11 7.92
C ARG A 15 -4.65 9.74 9.07
N SER A 16 -5.97 9.73 8.84
CA SER A 16 -6.95 9.27 9.82
C SER A 16 -6.76 7.80 10.20
N VAL A 17 -6.46 6.94 9.23
CA VAL A 17 -6.12 5.53 9.50
C VAL A 17 -4.83 5.44 10.31
N LEU A 18 -3.75 6.10 9.89
CA LEU A 18 -2.46 6.05 10.58
C LEU A 18 -2.59 6.49 12.04
N HIS A 19 -3.40 7.52 12.31
CA HIS A 19 -3.72 7.96 13.66
C HIS A 19 -4.44 6.86 14.47
N ARG A 20 -5.45 6.20 13.90
CA ARG A 20 -6.16 5.09 14.56
C ARG A 20 -5.26 3.87 14.81
N VAL A 21 -4.39 3.55 13.86
CA VAL A 21 -3.42 2.46 13.98
C VAL A 21 -2.45 2.74 15.13
N ARG A 22 -1.95 3.97 15.22
CA ARG A 22 -1.10 4.39 16.35
C ARG A 22 -1.80 4.20 17.69
N GLN A 23 -3.03 4.70 17.82
CA GLN A 23 -3.82 4.54 19.05
C GLN A 23 -4.08 3.06 19.39
N ALA A 24 -4.37 2.22 18.38
CA ALA A 24 -4.58 0.80 18.58
C ALA A 24 -3.30 0.09 19.02
N ALA A 25 -2.16 0.40 18.41
CA ALA A 25 -0.86 -0.16 18.77
C ALA A 25 -0.49 0.20 20.22
N GLU A 26 -0.66 1.46 20.61
CA GLU A 26 -0.43 1.94 21.97
C GLU A 26 -1.30 1.20 22.99
N ARG A 27 -2.60 1.02 22.70
CA ARG A 27 -3.53 0.25 23.56
C ARG A 27 -3.14 -1.22 23.70
N SER A 28 -2.48 -1.79 22.71
CA SER A 28 -2.01 -3.18 22.72
C SER A 28 -0.59 -3.33 23.28
N GLY A 29 0.04 -2.26 23.77
CA GLY A 29 1.42 -2.29 24.25
C GLY A 29 2.47 -2.52 23.15
N ARG A 30 2.12 -2.27 21.89
CA ARG A 30 3.01 -2.39 20.73
C ARG A 30 3.46 -1.01 20.25
N ARG A 31 4.59 -0.96 19.55
CA ARG A 31 4.98 0.28 18.86
C ARG A 31 4.16 0.42 17.58
N ALA A 32 3.75 1.65 17.26
CA ALA A 32 3.05 1.92 16.00
C ALA A 32 3.89 1.52 14.78
N ASP A 33 5.22 1.63 14.88
CA ASP A 33 6.16 1.24 13.82
C ASP A 33 6.18 -0.28 13.55
N ASP A 34 5.69 -1.10 14.50
CA ASP A 34 5.55 -2.55 14.32
C ASP A 34 4.30 -2.92 13.52
N VAL A 35 3.43 -1.95 13.21
CA VAL A 35 2.20 -2.16 12.45
C VAL A 35 2.34 -1.54 11.08
N ARG A 36 2.36 -2.38 10.05
CA ARG A 36 2.48 -1.93 8.67
C ARG A 36 1.08 -1.72 8.07
N VAL A 37 0.82 -0.52 7.56
CA VAL A 37 -0.43 -0.18 6.88
C VAL A 37 -0.26 -0.35 5.38
N VAL A 38 -1.12 -1.15 4.75
CA VAL A 38 -1.08 -1.41 3.31
C VAL A 38 -2.25 -0.69 2.66
N ALA A 39 -1.97 0.25 1.77
CA ALA A 39 -2.96 0.99 1.02
C ALA A 39 -3.38 0.21 -0.22
N VAL A 40 -4.59 -0.30 -0.25
CA VAL A 40 -5.12 -1.08 -1.37
C VAL A 40 -5.54 -0.16 -2.50
N SER A 41 -4.83 -0.29 -3.62
CA SER A 41 -4.99 0.53 -4.82
C SER A 41 -5.62 -0.22 -6.00
N LYS A 42 -6.21 -1.40 -5.73
CA LYS A 42 -6.98 -2.15 -6.75
C LYS A 42 -8.01 -1.23 -7.41
N THR A 43 -8.07 -1.27 -8.74
CA THR A 43 -9.00 -0.46 -9.55
C THR A 43 -8.84 1.06 -9.36
N LYS A 44 -7.74 1.56 -8.77
CA LYS A 44 -7.47 2.99 -8.62
C LYS A 44 -6.43 3.46 -9.64
N PRO A 45 -6.57 4.71 -10.16
CA PRO A 45 -5.63 5.26 -11.12
C PRO A 45 -4.28 5.57 -10.45
N ILE A 46 -3.23 5.59 -11.27
CA ILE A 46 -1.85 5.88 -10.85
C ILE A 46 -1.75 7.27 -10.20
N SER A 47 -2.54 8.25 -10.66
CA SER A 47 -2.60 9.58 -10.06
C SER A 47 -3.02 9.58 -8.59
N LEU A 48 -3.87 8.64 -8.15
CA LEU A 48 -4.25 8.50 -6.75
C LEU A 48 -3.13 7.85 -5.93
N ILE A 49 -2.44 6.88 -6.54
CA ILE A 49 -1.27 6.21 -5.93
C ILE A 49 -0.15 7.24 -5.72
N ASN A 50 0.11 8.09 -6.71
CA ASN A 50 1.08 9.18 -6.60
C ASN A 50 0.73 10.17 -5.48
N GLN A 51 -0.54 10.57 -5.33
CA GLN A 51 -0.93 11.45 -4.20
C GLN A 51 -0.63 10.82 -2.83
N VAL A 52 -0.91 9.53 -2.68
CA VAL A 52 -0.66 8.78 -1.45
C VAL A 52 0.85 8.57 -1.24
N TYR A 53 1.59 8.36 -2.33
CA TYR A 53 3.05 8.24 -2.33
C TYR A 53 3.74 9.56 -1.93
N ASP A 54 3.29 10.69 -2.49
CA ASP A 54 3.80 12.04 -2.20
C ASP A 54 3.52 12.43 -0.75
N ALA A 55 2.46 11.87 -0.14
CA ALA A 55 2.19 11.99 1.29
C ALA A 55 3.15 11.16 2.17
N GLY A 56 4.12 10.44 1.58
CA GLY A 56 5.14 9.66 2.27
C GLY A 56 4.81 8.17 2.45
N HIS A 57 3.66 7.71 1.93
CA HIS A 57 3.29 6.29 2.03
C HIS A 57 4.07 5.45 1.01
N ARG A 58 4.43 4.22 1.37
CA ARG A 58 5.23 3.32 0.49
C ARG A 58 4.64 1.95 0.29
N CYS A 59 3.80 1.45 1.19
CA CYS A 59 3.26 0.10 1.14
C CYS A 59 1.91 0.07 0.41
N PHE A 60 1.87 -0.46 -0.81
CA PHE A 60 0.65 -0.55 -1.62
C PHE A 60 0.21 -2.00 -1.85
N GLY A 61 -1.10 -2.22 -1.82
CA GLY A 61 -1.71 -3.54 -1.93
C GLY A 61 -2.49 -3.72 -3.22
N GLU A 62 -2.24 -4.82 -3.93
CA GLU A 62 -2.94 -5.15 -5.18
C GLU A 62 -3.49 -6.59 -5.18
N ASN A 63 -4.65 -6.75 -5.82
CA ASN A 63 -5.33 -8.05 -5.94
C ASN A 63 -4.88 -8.85 -7.17
N TYR A 64 -4.39 -8.15 -8.20
CA TYR A 64 -4.02 -8.74 -9.48
C TYR A 64 -2.57 -8.40 -9.81
N VAL A 65 -1.78 -9.44 -10.10
CA VAL A 65 -0.37 -9.31 -10.48
C VAL A 65 -0.21 -8.46 -11.74
N GLN A 66 -1.15 -8.60 -12.68
CA GLN A 66 -1.19 -7.80 -13.90
C GLN A 66 -1.23 -6.30 -13.61
N GLU A 67 -2.00 -5.85 -12.61
CA GLU A 67 -2.05 -4.43 -12.24
C GLU A 67 -0.71 -3.95 -11.68
N ILE A 68 -0.02 -4.77 -10.89
CA ILE A 68 1.31 -4.43 -10.38
C ILE A 68 2.31 -4.28 -11.53
N ILE A 69 2.32 -5.23 -12.47
CA ILE A 69 3.23 -5.20 -13.63
C ILE A 69 2.96 -3.98 -14.51
N GLN A 70 1.70 -3.54 -14.61
CA GLN A 70 1.33 -2.35 -15.38
C GLN A 70 1.70 -1.04 -14.66
N LYS A 71 1.45 -0.95 -13.35
CA LYS A 71 1.63 0.28 -12.57
C LYS A 71 3.08 0.48 -12.10
N ALA A 72 3.80 -0.59 -11.79
CA ALA A 72 5.14 -0.49 -11.21
C ALA A 72 6.15 0.28 -12.08
N PRO A 73 6.18 0.14 -13.43
CA PRO A 73 7.07 0.93 -14.28
C PRO A 73 6.75 2.43 -14.32
N GLU A 74 5.50 2.81 -14.02
CA GLU A 74 5.04 4.20 -14.03
C GLU A 74 5.21 4.87 -12.66
N LEU A 75 5.66 4.13 -11.65
CA LEU A 75 5.77 4.57 -10.28
C LEU A 75 7.20 4.44 -9.76
N PRO A 76 7.56 5.18 -8.69
CA PRO A 76 8.89 5.08 -8.10
C PRO A 76 9.24 3.66 -7.63
N GLU A 77 10.50 3.25 -7.80
CA GLU A 77 10.99 1.90 -7.49
C GLU A 77 11.03 1.58 -5.98
N ASP A 78 10.94 2.59 -5.12
CA ASP A 78 10.91 2.43 -3.65
C ASP A 78 9.52 2.07 -3.11
N ILE A 79 8.51 1.92 -3.98
CA ILE A 79 7.21 1.38 -3.60
C ILE A 79 7.34 -0.09 -3.20
N GLU A 80 6.76 -0.42 -2.05
CA GLU A 80 6.61 -1.78 -1.57
C GLU A 80 5.26 -2.34 -2.02
N TRP A 81 5.28 -3.21 -3.03
CA TRP A 81 4.08 -3.89 -3.51
C TRP A 81 3.77 -5.13 -2.66
N HIS A 82 2.52 -5.21 -2.20
CA HIS A 82 1.96 -6.32 -1.44
C HIS A 82 0.82 -6.96 -2.22
N TYR A 83 0.86 -8.29 -2.38
CA TYR A 83 -0.23 -9.02 -3.03
C TYR A 83 -1.16 -9.50 -1.94
N ILE A 84 -2.41 -9.04 -2.00
CA ILE A 84 -3.44 -9.40 -1.02
C ILE A 84 -4.57 -10.23 -1.65
N GLY A 85 -4.42 -10.58 -2.93
CA GLY A 85 -5.37 -11.43 -3.65
C GLY A 85 -5.25 -12.90 -3.29
N HIS A 86 -6.24 -13.70 -3.71
CA HIS A 86 -6.17 -15.14 -3.59
C HIS A 86 -5.14 -15.70 -4.58
N LEU A 87 -4.02 -16.20 -4.05
CA LEU A 87 -2.92 -16.70 -4.87
C LEU A 87 -3.26 -18.06 -5.47
N GLN A 88 -3.69 -18.06 -6.73
CA GLN A 88 -3.82 -19.29 -7.51
C GLN A 88 -2.44 -19.80 -7.92
N SER A 89 -2.20 -21.11 -7.81
CA SER A 89 -0.91 -21.77 -8.07
C SER A 89 -0.29 -21.42 -9.43
N ASN A 90 -1.14 -21.19 -10.44
CA ASN A 90 -0.71 -20.85 -11.81
C ASN A 90 -0.16 -19.42 -11.95
N LYS A 91 -0.41 -18.53 -10.98
CA LYS A 91 0.08 -17.14 -10.99
C LYS A 91 1.36 -16.93 -10.18
N VAL A 92 1.81 -17.95 -9.44
CA VAL A 92 3.05 -17.93 -8.64
C VAL A 92 4.27 -17.65 -9.53
N LYS A 93 4.35 -18.25 -10.72
CA LYS A 93 5.46 -18.00 -11.67
C LYS A 93 5.53 -16.54 -12.14
N GLN A 94 4.38 -15.90 -12.35
CA GLN A 94 4.33 -14.49 -12.76
C GLN A 94 4.77 -13.56 -11.61
N LEU A 95 4.41 -13.90 -10.37
CA LEU A 95 4.88 -13.17 -9.18
C LEU A 95 6.38 -13.26 -9.00
N LEU A 96 6.94 -14.48 -9.07
CA LEU A 96 8.37 -14.71 -8.85
C LEU A 96 9.24 -14.10 -9.95
N SER A 97 8.73 -14.02 -11.18
CA SER A 97 9.45 -13.38 -12.29
C SER A 97 9.56 -11.87 -12.15
N THR A 98 8.75 -11.27 -11.27
CA THR A 98 8.76 -9.85 -10.99
C THR A 98 9.53 -9.66 -9.69
N SER A 99 10.82 -9.31 -9.74
CA SER A 99 11.66 -9.03 -8.55
C SER A 99 11.13 -7.92 -7.62
N LEU A 100 9.95 -7.36 -7.93
CA LEU A 100 9.21 -6.38 -7.15
C LEU A 100 8.41 -7.01 -5.99
N PHE A 101 8.31 -8.34 -5.91
CA PHE A 101 7.54 -9.01 -4.85
C PHE A 101 8.33 -9.13 -3.54
N LYS A 102 8.25 -8.09 -2.70
CA LYS A 102 9.04 -8.01 -1.47
C LYS A 102 8.37 -8.68 -0.27
N TYR A 103 7.04 -8.74 -0.22
CA TYR A 103 6.31 -9.31 0.93
C TYR A 103 4.99 -10.00 0.53
N MET A 104 4.86 -11.27 0.89
CA MET A 104 3.57 -11.95 0.99
C MET A 104 2.96 -11.58 2.35
N CYS A 105 1.72 -11.10 2.39
CA CYS A 105 1.11 -10.56 3.62
C CYS A 105 0.95 -11.64 4.70
N GLU A 106 1.86 -11.68 5.67
CA GLU A 106 1.66 -12.39 6.95
C GLU A 106 1.05 -11.47 8.01
N PHE A 107 0.06 -11.99 8.75
CA PHE A 107 -0.78 -11.53 9.88
C PHE A 107 -0.60 -10.18 10.63
N SER A 108 0.39 -9.31 10.36
CA SER A 108 0.58 -8.01 11.06
C SER A 108 0.18 -6.76 10.25
N PHE A 109 -0.53 -6.92 9.13
CA PHE A 109 -0.89 -5.80 8.25
C PHE A 109 -2.30 -5.27 8.51
N VAL A 110 -2.44 -3.94 8.54
CA VAL A 110 -3.75 -3.27 8.48
C VAL A 110 -4.01 -2.86 7.04
N ILE A 111 -5.00 -3.52 6.41
CA ILE A 111 -5.37 -3.31 5.01
C ILE A 111 -6.42 -2.19 4.93
N ILE A 112 -6.14 -1.14 4.17
CA ILE A 112 -7.11 -0.05 3.92
C ILE A 112 -7.43 0.06 2.45
N GLN A 113 -8.71 0.10 2.11
CA GLN A 113 -9.12 0.40 0.73
C GLN A 113 -9.09 1.90 0.51
N LEU A 114 -8.35 2.35 -0.50
CA LEU A 114 -8.38 3.76 -0.90
C LEU A 114 -9.80 4.11 -1.40
N PRO A 115 -10.34 5.29 -1.04
CA PRO A 115 -11.68 5.72 -1.41
C PRO A 115 -11.86 5.82 -2.92
#